data_AF-A0A5J4QT24-F1
#
_entry.id   AF-A0A5J4QT24-F1
#
_cell.length_a   1.000
_cell.length_b   1.000
_cell.length_c   1.000
_cell.angle_alpha   90.00
_cell.angle_beta   90.00
_cell.angle_gamma   90.00
#
_symmetry.space_group_name_H-M   'P 1'
#
loop_
_entity.id
_entity.type
_entity.pdbx_description
1 polymer ?
#
loop_
_entity_poly.entity_id
_entity_poly.type
_entity_poly.pdbx_seq_one_letter_code
_entity_poly.pdbx_strand_id
1 'polypeptide(L)'
;MPKYYSSILFTSPPINELIIRHVSGRLKVALEHTNNNVLEVMRKPSFDLFEAFKKIFDRINREQSLNQQLIPYFISSHPGCKEADMKELATIIRRLNFRLEQVQDFTPTPMTMATEMWYTGYHPYTLKPVFSAKTQQEKLSQREFFFGYKTKEKGLSTKGIAD
;
A
#
# COMPACT_ATOMS: atom_id res chain seq x y z
N MET A 1 14.33 11.57 8.65
CA MET A 1 15.49 10.63 8.70
C MET A 1 16.55 11.08 7.71
N PRO A 2 17.86 10.93 8.00
CA PRO A 2 18.92 11.45 7.12
C PRO A 2 19.06 10.59 5.85
N LYS A 3 19.27 11.24 4.70
CA LYS A 3 19.35 10.63 3.35
C LYS A 3 20.39 9.49 3.21
N TYR A 4 21.37 9.40 4.11
CA TYR A 4 22.44 8.40 4.09
C TYR A 4 21.99 6.97 4.42
N TYR A 5 20.94 6.79 5.22
CA TYR A 5 20.47 5.43 5.59
C TYR A 5 19.72 4.75 4.43
N SER A 6 19.05 5.53 3.57
CA SER A 6 18.35 5.01 2.40
C SER A 6 19.30 4.42 1.37
N SER A 7 20.44 5.08 1.09
CA SER A 7 21.42 4.58 0.12
C SER A 7 22.12 3.31 0.59
N ILE A 8 22.48 3.21 1.88
CA ILE A 8 23.20 2.05 2.43
C ILE A 8 22.34 0.80 2.45
N LEU A 9 21.05 0.89 2.80
CA LEU A 9 20.15 -0.26 2.75
C LEU A 9 20.07 -0.84 1.34
N PHE A 10 20.08 0.03 0.33
CA PHE A 10 19.79 -0.33 -1.06
C PHE A 10 20.97 -0.74 -1.93
N THR A 11 22.20 -0.42 -1.53
CA THR A 11 23.43 -0.94 -2.15
C THR A 11 24.05 -2.10 -1.36
N SER A 12 23.35 -2.61 -0.34
CA SER A 12 23.90 -3.63 0.56
C SER A 12 23.85 -5.03 -0.05
N PRO A 13 24.89 -5.87 0.18
CA PRO A 13 24.91 -7.29 -0.24
C PRO A 13 23.63 -8.10 0.08
N PRO A 14 22.93 -7.87 1.22
CA PRO A 14 21.70 -8.58 1.56
C PRO A 14 20.56 -8.46 0.55
N ILE A 15 20.39 -7.32 -0.14
CA ILE A 15 19.25 -7.14 -1.06
C ILE A 15 19.43 -7.93 -2.36
N ASN A 16 20.64 -7.92 -2.92
CA ASN A 16 20.95 -8.70 -4.11
C ASN A 16 20.80 -10.20 -3.81
N GLU A 17 21.36 -10.65 -2.68
CA GLU A 17 21.24 -12.04 -2.25
C GLU A 17 19.78 -12.45 -2.02
N LEU A 18 19.00 -11.62 -1.33
CA LEU A 18 17.56 -11.84 -1.13
C LEU A 18 16.84 -12.05 -2.45
N ILE A 19 17.00 -11.13 -3.40
CA ILE A 19 16.29 -11.18 -4.69
C ILE A 19 16.74 -12.39 -5.52
N ILE A 20 18.04 -12.67 -5.58
CA ILE A 20 18.58 -13.73 -6.44
C ILE A 20 18.33 -15.12 -5.86
N ARG A 21 18.46 -15.29 -4.54
CA ARG A 21 18.50 -16.62 -3.90
C ARG A 21 17.28 -16.98 -3.07
N HIS A 22 16.52 -15.98 -2.59
CA HIS A 22 15.47 -16.19 -1.58
C HIS A 22 14.07 -15.76 -2.04
N VAL A 23 13.91 -15.36 -3.29
CA VAL A 23 12.60 -15.06 -3.89
C VAL A 23 12.31 -16.04 -5.02
N SER A 24 11.35 -16.94 -4.81
CA SER A 24 11.00 -17.96 -5.81
C SER A 24 10.00 -17.47 -6.87
N GLY A 25 9.46 -16.26 -6.73
CA GLY A 25 8.56 -15.69 -7.74
C GLY A 25 7.85 -14.42 -7.29
N ARG A 26 7.26 -14.39 -6.10
CA ARG A 26 6.55 -13.20 -5.60
C ARG A 26 7.16 -12.71 -4.30
N LEU A 27 7.55 -11.44 -4.28
CA LEU A 27 8.03 -10.77 -3.07
C LEU A 27 6.94 -9.82 -2.57
N LYS A 28 6.37 -10.13 -1.41
CA LYS A 28 5.37 -9.30 -0.74
C LYS A 28 6.05 -8.15 -0.02
N VAL A 29 5.58 -6.94 -0.25
CA VAL A 29 6.11 -5.72 0.40
C VAL A 29 4.97 -4.96 1.04
N ALA A 30 5.06 -4.74 2.36
CA ALA A 30 4.09 -3.97 3.12
C ALA A 30 4.40 -2.48 2.98
N LEU A 31 3.66 -1.80 2.12
CA LEU A 31 3.77 -0.35 1.90
C LEU A 31 2.76 0.42 2.74
N GLU A 32 1.63 -0.22 3.03
CA GLU A 32 0.51 0.27 3.84
C GLU A 32 -0.21 1.48 3.25
N HIS A 33 0.52 2.52 2.82
CA HIS A 33 -0.02 3.71 2.15
C HIS A 33 1.01 4.38 1.20
N THR A 34 0.59 5.34 0.37
CA THR A 34 1.49 6.17 -0.48
C THR A 34 1.63 7.61 0.02
N ASN A 35 0.57 8.15 0.62
CA ASN A 35 0.53 9.50 1.18
C ASN A 35 1.41 9.64 2.43
N ASN A 36 2.33 10.61 2.42
CA ASN A 36 3.29 10.83 3.51
C ASN A 36 2.64 11.19 4.86
N ASN A 37 1.53 11.93 4.86
CA ASN A 37 0.86 12.29 6.12
C ASN A 37 0.27 11.04 6.78
N VAL A 38 -0.34 10.15 5.98
CA VAL A 38 -0.87 8.88 6.48
C VAL A 38 0.27 7.96 6.95
N LEU A 39 1.36 7.87 6.18
CA LEU A 39 2.54 7.09 6.55
C LEU A 39 3.19 7.59 7.85
N GLU A 40 3.23 8.90 8.08
CA GLU A 40 3.73 9.48 9.33
C GLU A 40 2.88 9.04 10.52
N VAL A 41 1.54 9.06 10.39
CA VAL A 41 0.62 8.56 11.42
C VAL A 41 0.78 7.04 11.63
N MET A 42 1.06 6.27 10.57
CA MET A 42 1.41 4.85 10.64
C MET A 42 2.83 4.59 11.18
N ARG A 43 3.65 5.63 11.35
CA ARG A 43 5.08 5.56 11.69
C ARG A 43 5.90 4.73 10.70
N LYS A 44 5.56 4.85 9.42
CA LYS A 44 6.22 4.18 8.30
C LYS A 44 7.11 5.16 7.53
N PRO A 45 8.16 4.64 6.86
CA PRO A 45 8.99 5.47 5.98
C PRO A 45 8.17 5.99 4.78
N SER A 46 8.70 7.02 4.10
CA SER A 46 8.06 7.57 2.91
C SER A 46 7.99 6.54 1.77
N PHE A 47 7.03 6.75 0.88
CA PHE A 47 6.83 5.92 -0.30
C PHE A 47 8.03 5.94 -1.26
N ASP A 48 8.83 7.01 -1.26
CA ASP A 48 10.05 7.14 -2.09
C ASP A 48 11.03 5.98 -1.87
N LEU A 49 11.09 5.46 -0.64
CA LEU A 49 11.92 4.33 -0.29
C LEU A 49 11.53 3.08 -1.09
N PHE A 50 10.23 2.87 -1.30
CA PHE A 50 9.75 1.79 -2.13
C PHE A 50 10.01 2.01 -3.61
N GLU A 51 9.87 3.24 -4.11
CA GLU A 51 10.21 3.53 -5.51
C GLU A 51 11.69 3.24 -5.80
N ALA A 52 12.58 3.59 -4.86
CA ALA A 52 13.99 3.25 -4.94
C ALA A 52 14.21 1.73 -4.93
N PHE A 53 13.54 1.01 -4.01
CA PHE A 53 13.59 -0.45 -3.96
C PHE A 53 13.11 -1.10 -5.25
N LYS A 54 11.98 -0.65 -5.81
CA LYS A 54 11.39 -1.16 -7.05
C LYS A 54 12.37 -1.03 -8.21
N LYS A 55 13.03 0.13 -8.35
CA LYS A 55 14.05 0.35 -9.40
C LYS A 55 15.19 -0.67 -9.31
N ILE A 56 15.62 -1.01 -8.09
CA ILE A 56 16.68 -1.99 -7.86
C ILE A 56 16.18 -3.40 -8.15
N PHE A 57 14.99 -3.74 -7.67
CA PHE A 57 14.34 -5.03 -7.92
C PHE A 57 14.17 -5.30 -9.41
N ASP A 58 13.59 -4.35 -10.16
CA ASP A 58 13.35 -4.46 -11.60
C ASP A 58 14.67 -4.60 -12.37
N ARG A 59 15.70 -3.85 -11.96
CA ARG A 59 17.04 -3.92 -12.55
C ARG A 59 17.64 -5.31 -12.36
N ILE A 60 17.66 -5.85 -11.14
CA ILE A 60 18.21 -7.18 -10.84
C ILE A 60 17.40 -8.27 -11.54
N ASN A 61 16.07 -8.16 -11.57
CA ASN A 61 15.21 -9.10 -12.28
C ASN A 61 15.60 -9.19 -13.76
N ARG A 62 15.78 -8.04 -14.40
CA ARG A 62 16.19 -7.98 -15.81
C ARG A 62 17.60 -8.50 -16.04
N GLU A 63 18.56 -8.12 -15.19
CA GLU A 63 19.97 -8.54 -15.31
C GLU A 63 20.15 -10.05 -15.11
N GLN A 64 19.36 -10.66 -14.22
CA GLN A 64 19.44 -12.08 -13.87
C GLN A 64 18.38 -12.94 -14.59
N SER A 65 17.61 -12.35 -15.51
CA SER A 65 16.50 -13.00 -16.22
C SER A 65 15.51 -13.71 -15.28
N LEU A 66 15.25 -13.09 -14.12
CA LEU A 66 14.27 -13.56 -13.16
C LEU A 66 12.88 -13.11 -13.60
N ASN A 67 11.86 -13.93 -13.36
CA ASN A 67 10.46 -13.63 -13.65
C ASN A 67 9.68 -13.35 -12.36
N GLN A 68 10.27 -12.57 -11.45
CA GLN A 68 9.68 -12.29 -10.16
C GLN A 68 8.80 -11.03 -10.20
N GLN A 69 7.88 -10.94 -9.25
CA GLN A 69 6.93 -9.84 -9.14
C GLN A 69 6.89 -9.30 -7.71
N LEU A 70 6.82 -7.97 -7.59
CA LEU A 70 6.50 -7.33 -6.33
C LEU A 70 4.99 -7.31 -6.11
N ILE A 71 4.54 -7.74 -4.94
CA ILE A 71 3.14 -7.73 -4.54
C ILE A 71 2.98 -6.74 -3.39
N PRO A 72 2.49 -5.52 -3.66
CA PRO A 72 2.29 -4.53 -2.61
C PRO A 72 1.04 -4.85 -1.78
N TYR A 73 1.09 -4.47 -0.51
CA TYR A 73 -0.01 -4.59 0.44
C TYR A 73 -0.35 -3.22 1.05
N PHE A 74 -1.63 -2.85 1.04
CA PHE A 74 -2.14 -1.57 1.55
C PHE A 74 -3.23 -1.74 2.59
N ILE A 75 -3.34 -0.72 3.46
CA ILE A 75 -4.34 -0.63 4.51
C ILE A 75 -5.29 0.53 4.21
N SER A 76 -6.57 0.25 4.03
CA SER A 76 -7.64 1.26 3.99
C SER A 76 -8.14 1.59 5.39
N SER A 77 -8.84 2.72 5.54
CA SER A 77 -9.56 3.08 6.76
C SER A 77 -8.69 3.32 8.00
N HIS A 78 -7.37 3.41 7.83
CA HIS A 78 -6.45 3.73 8.94
C HIS A 78 -6.71 5.15 9.47
N PRO A 79 -6.51 5.41 10.78
CA PRO A 79 -6.53 6.79 11.31
C PRO A 79 -5.64 7.73 10.49
N GLY A 80 -6.18 8.89 10.15
CA GLY A 80 -5.54 9.89 9.29
C GLY A 80 -5.76 9.67 7.79
N CYS A 81 -6.27 8.51 7.37
CA CYS A 81 -6.56 8.22 5.97
C CYS A 81 -7.98 8.66 5.58
N LYS A 82 -8.07 9.50 4.55
CA LYS A 82 -9.32 9.97 3.96
C LYS A 82 -9.54 9.34 2.58
N GLU A 83 -10.76 9.50 2.07
CA GLU A 83 -11.14 9.04 0.74
C GLU A 83 -10.21 9.57 -0.38
N ALA A 84 -9.82 10.84 -0.30
CA ALA A 84 -8.91 11.46 -1.25
C ALA A 84 -7.52 10.77 -1.28
N ASP A 85 -7.02 10.36 -0.12
CA ASP A 85 -5.72 9.70 0.02
C ASP A 85 -5.74 8.31 -0.64
N MET A 86 -6.84 7.57 -0.50
CA MET A 86 -7.03 6.27 -1.16
C MET A 86 -7.21 6.40 -2.67
N LYS A 87 -7.87 7.46 -3.14
CA LYS A 87 -7.99 7.77 -4.57
C LYS A 87 -6.64 8.08 -5.19
N GLU A 88 -5.81 8.85 -4.50
CA GLU A 88 -4.43 9.12 -4.90
C GLU A 88 -3.60 7.83 -4.95
N LEU A 89 -3.67 7.02 -3.90
CA LEU A 89 -3.01 5.71 -3.82
C LEU A 89 -3.40 4.84 -5.03
N ALA A 90 -4.68 4.69 -5.33
CA ALA A 90 -5.16 3.92 -6.48
C ALA A 90 -4.60 4.44 -7.81
N THR A 91 -4.36 5.75 -7.93
CA THR A 91 -3.80 6.36 -9.13
C THR A 91 -2.31 6.06 -9.26
N ILE A 92 -1.54 6.17 -8.18
CA ILE A 92 -0.10 5.86 -8.14
C ILE A 92 0.14 4.38 -8.46
N ILE A 93 -0.62 3.47 -7.86
CA ILE A 93 -0.45 2.02 -8.08
C ILE A 93 -0.73 1.62 -9.53
N ARG A 94 -1.74 2.23 -10.16
CA ARG A 94 -1.99 2.04 -11.61
C ARG A 94 -0.82 2.52 -12.45
N ARG A 95 -0.22 3.67 -12.13
CA ARG A 95 0.97 4.19 -12.84
C ARG A 95 2.19 3.29 -12.70
N LEU A 96 2.33 2.63 -11.55
CA LEU A 96 3.40 1.68 -11.28
C LEU A 96 3.15 0.28 -11.87
N ASN A 97 2.07 0.09 -12.63
CA ASN A 97 1.65 -1.18 -13.23
C ASN A 97 1.44 -2.32 -12.22
N PHE A 98 1.12 -1.98 -10.97
CA PHE A 98 0.77 -2.97 -9.97
C PHE A 98 -0.71 -3.34 -10.07
N ARG A 99 -0.98 -4.66 -10.05
CA ARG A 99 -2.34 -5.17 -9.84
C ARG A 99 -2.48 -5.48 -8.36
N LEU A 100 -3.33 -4.72 -7.69
CA LEU A 100 -3.62 -4.97 -6.29
C LEU A 100 -4.45 -6.23 -6.12
N GLU A 101 -3.90 -7.21 -5.42
CA GLU A 101 -4.60 -8.44 -5.08
C GLU A 101 -5.43 -8.26 -3.81
N GLN A 102 -4.96 -7.46 -2.86
CA GLN A 102 -5.61 -7.28 -1.56
C GLN A 102 -5.39 -5.87 -0.99
N VAL A 103 -6.48 -5.29 -0.49
CA VAL A 103 -6.48 -4.13 0.41
C VAL A 103 -7.14 -4.58 1.70
N GLN A 104 -6.44 -4.43 2.83
CA GLN A 104 -6.99 -4.76 4.15
C GLN A 104 -7.61 -3.52 4.78
N ASP A 105 -8.78 -3.66 5.37
CA ASP A 105 -9.29 -2.60 6.24
C ASP A 105 -8.58 -2.60 7.59
N PHE A 106 -8.29 -1.41 8.05
CA PHE A 106 -7.86 -1.18 9.43
C PHE A 106 -8.85 -1.81 10.41
N THR A 107 -8.29 -2.64 11.27
CA THR A 107 -9.00 -3.29 12.37
C THR A 107 -8.34 -2.85 13.66
N PRO A 108 -9.07 -2.20 14.57
CA PRO A 108 -8.49 -1.77 15.83
C PRO A 108 -7.98 -2.97 16.64
N THR A 109 -6.68 -3.01 16.89
CA THR A 109 -6.03 -4.01 17.74
C THR A 109 -5.60 -3.38 19.07
N PRO A 110 -5.80 -4.07 20.21
CA PRO A 110 -5.35 -3.57 21.51
C PRO A 110 -3.86 -3.22 21.52
N MET A 111 -3.47 -2.31 22.42
CA MET A 111 -2.07 -1.88 22.61
C MET A 111 -1.43 -1.23 21.38
N THR A 112 -2.21 -0.67 20.46
CA THR A 112 -1.69 0.11 19.32
C THR A 112 -2.14 1.57 19.40
N MET A 113 -1.25 2.48 19.02
CA MET A 113 -1.58 3.91 18.93
C MET A 113 -2.63 4.17 17.85
N ALA A 114 -2.67 3.38 16.78
CA ALA A 114 -3.72 3.48 15.77
C ALA A 114 -5.11 3.26 16.40
N THR A 115 -5.25 2.28 17.29
CA THR A 115 -6.51 2.08 18.03
C THR A 115 -6.82 3.24 18.97
N GLU A 116 -5.82 3.80 19.66
CA GLU A 116 -6.02 4.97 20.51
C GLU A 116 -6.50 6.18 19.69
N MET A 117 -5.86 6.47 18.55
CA MET A 117 -6.28 7.52 17.62
C MET A 117 -7.68 7.25 17.06
N TRP A 118 -7.97 6.01 16.70
CA TRP A 118 -9.27 5.60 16.20
C TRP A 118 -10.37 5.81 17.25
N TYR A 119 -10.09 5.48 18.51
CA TYR A 119 -11.06 5.59 19.59
C TYR A 119 -11.27 7.05 20.00
N THR A 120 -10.18 7.75 20.33
CA THR A 120 -10.21 9.12 20.88
C THR A 120 -10.45 10.20 19.83
N GLY A 121 -10.06 9.95 18.57
CA GLY A 121 -10.08 10.96 17.51
C GLY A 121 -8.92 11.95 17.57
N TYR A 122 -7.89 11.71 18.39
CA TYR A 122 -6.73 12.59 18.54
C TYR A 122 -5.43 11.82 18.44
N HIS A 123 -4.40 12.46 17.90
CA HIS A 123 -3.06 11.91 17.91
C HIS A 123 -2.47 12.02 19.34
N PRO A 124 -2.04 10.91 19.98
CA PRO A 124 -1.74 10.88 21.40
C PRO A 124 -0.61 11.82 21.83
N TYR A 125 0.39 12.02 20.97
CA TYR A 125 1.53 12.90 21.29
C TYR A 125 1.33 14.38 20.95
N THR A 126 0.50 14.68 19.95
CA THR A 126 0.37 16.06 19.43
C THR A 126 -0.97 16.67 19.79
N LEU A 127 -1.91 15.86 20.28
CA LEU A 127 -3.29 16.22 20.60
C LEU A 127 -4.04 16.86 19.43
N LYS A 128 -3.53 16.70 18.20
CA LYS A 128 -4.21 17.16 17.00
C LYS A 128 -5.35 16.20 16.64
N PRO A 129 -6.49 16.71 16.16
CA PRO A 129 -7.57 15.86 15.67
C PRO A 129 -7.11 14.96 14.52
N VAL A 130 -7.52 13.69 14.55
CA VAL A 130 -7.24 12.69 13.53
C VAL A 130 -8.55 12.08 13.06
N PHE A 131 -8.85 12.26 11.76
CA PHE A 131 -10.00 11.60 11.15
C PHE A 131 -9.84 10.08 11.19
N SER A 132 -10.91 9.36 11.49
CA SER A 132 -10.92 7.89 11.45
C SER A 132 -12.25 7.41 10.86
N ALA A 133 -12.17 6.58 9.82
CA ALA A 133 -13.35 5.95 9.24
C ALA A 133 -13.95 4.94 10.23
N LYS A 134 -15.18 5.21 10.71
CA LYS A 134 -15.86 4.37 11.71
C LYS A 134 -17.07 3.65 11.11
N THR A 135 -17.83 4.35 10.28
CA THR A 135 -19.03 3.81 9.65
C THR A 135 -18.67 2.86 8.51
N GLN A 136 -19.57 1.92 8.20
CA GLN A 136 -19.39 1.02 7.07
C GLN A 136 -19.27 1.78 5.75
N GLN A 137 -20.06 2.86 5.59
CA GLN A 137 -20.05 3.68 4.38
C GLN A 137 -18.70 4.37 4.16
N GLU A 138 -18.09 4.95 5.20
CA GLU A 138 -16.75 5.57 5.10
C GLU A 138 -15.67 4.53 4.76
N LYS A 139 -15.76 3.33 5.34
CA LYS A 139 -14.81 2.24 5.05
C LYS A 139 -14.94 1.76 3.60
N LEU A 140 -16.18 1.63 3.12
CA LEU A 140 -16.47 1.22 1.75
C LEU A 140 -16.00 2.26 0.73
N SER A 141 -16.24 3.56 0.97
CA SER A 141 -15.85 4.61 0.03
C SER A 141 -14.33 4.64 -0.22
N GLN A 142 -13.53 4.31 0.80
CA GLN A 142 -12.09 4.17 0.68
C GLN A 142 -11.64 2.93 -0.13
N ARG A 143 -12.39 1.83 -0.06
CA ARG A 143 -12.02 0.57 -0.73
C ARG A 143 -12.40 0.52 -2.20
N GLU A 144 -13.49 1.18 -2.58
CA GLU A 144 -14.08 1.07 -3.92
C GLU A 144 -13.12 1.49 -5.05
N PHE A 145 -12.19 2.40 -4.78
CA PHE A 145 -11.19 2.85 -5.77
C PHE A 145 -10.32 1.73 -6.34
N PHE A 146 -10.14 0.64 -5.61
CA PHE A 146 -9.29 -0.49 -5.99
C PHE A 146 -10.04 -1.61 -6.69
N PHE A 147 -11.37 -1.66 -6.61
CA PHE A 147 -12.16 -2.77 -7.14
C PHE A 147 -13.16 -2.34 -8.23
N GLY A 148 -13.28 -1.05 -8.54
CA GLY A 148 -14.20 -0.54 -9.56
C GLY A 148 -14.02 -1.11 -10.99
N TYR A 149 -12.89 -1.76 -11.30
CA TYR A 149 -12.72 -2.49 -12.57
C TYR A 149 -13.38 -3.88 -12.57
N LYS A 150 -13.48 -4.55 -11.42
CA LYS A 150 -14.14 -5.89 -11.32
C LYS A 150 -15.64 -5.80 -11.61
N THR A 151 -16.25 -4.64 -11.41
CA THR A 151 -17.67 -4.39 -11.71
C THR A 151 -17.93 -4.26 -13.21
N LYS A 152 -16.96 -3.77 -13.99
CA LYS A 152 -17.11 -3.65 -15.45
C LYS A 152 -17.00 -4.99 -16.18
N GLU A 153 -16.22 -5.94 -15.66
CA GLU A 153 -16.10 -7.28 -16.26
C GLU A 153 -17.38 -8.12 -16.07
N LYS A 154 -18.11 -7.97 -14.96
CA LYS A 154 -19.40 -8.66 -14.76
C LYS A 154 -20.55 -8.11 -15.61
N GLY A 155 -20.44 -6.89 -16.14
CA GLY A 155 -21.47 -6.26 -16.98
C GLY A 155 -21.40 -6.60 -18.47
N LEU A 156 -20.32 -7.24 -18.94
CA LEU A 156 -20.13 -7.61 -20.35
C LEU A 156 -20.49 -9.07 -20.67
N SER A 157 -20.79 -9.90 -19.66
CA SER A 157 -21.02 -11.34 -19.84
C SER A 157 -22.50 -11.75 -20.04
N THR A 158 -23.47 -10.82 -19.98
CA THR A 158 -24.91 -11.18 -20.04
C THR A 158 -25.69 -10.49 -21.17
N LYS A 159 -25.00 -10.02 -22.22
CA LYS A 159 -25.66 -9.37 -23.39
C LYS A 159 -25.47 -10.09 -24.72
N GLY A 160 -25.19 -11.39 -24.68
CA GLY A 160 -25.21 -12.25 -25.87
C GLY A 160 -25.74 -13.61 -25.48
N ILE A 161 -27.05 -13.80 -25.67
CA ILE A 161 -27.83 -15.02 -25.95
C ILE A 161 -29.28 -14.62 -25.60
N ALA A 162 -29.96 -14.08 -26.59
CA ALA A 162 -31.41 -14.03 -26.69
C ALA A 162 -31.70 -14.07 -28.19
N ASP A 163 -31.71 -15.30 -28.72
CA ASP A 163 -32.46 -15.65 -29.93
C ASP A 163 -33.88 -16.03 -29.50
#